data_AF-A0A0F8WGA6-F1
#
_entry.id   AF-A0A0F8WGA6-F1
#
_cell.length_a   1.000
_cell.length_b   1.000
_cell.length_c   1.000
_cell.angle_alpha   90.00
_cell.angle_beta   90.00
_cell.angle_gamma   90.00
#
_symmetry.space_group_name_H-M   'P 1'
#
loop_
_entity.id
_entity.type
_entity.pdbx_description
1 polymer ?
#
loop_
_entity_poly.entity_id
_entity_poly.type
_entity_poly.pdbx_seq_one_letter_code
_entity_poly.pdbx_strand_id
1 'polypeptide(L)'
;MKFMIQKENRIGLIQVIIGLVLLILAIIWYIALFIDVRFCIFSCDIIILFQGDLGLLFIIVGIHSLLPTPLMKGLLLLIIGSLLTDVGLYFTRYLLLNIRNLILSGKSIFVYWTISMTIVGILILIYGIIEIRRKAFARINKTSALND
;
A
#
# COMPACT_ATOMS: atom_id res chain seq x y z
N MET A 1 -16.28 7.18 25.86
CA MET A 1 -16.34 6.98 24.39
C MET A 1 -15.57 8.04 23.60
N LYS A 2 -15.76 9.35 23.84
CA LYS A 2 -14.98 10.44 23.18
C LYS A 2 -13.45 10.32 23.32
N PHE A 3 -12.95 9.91 24.48
CA PHE A 3 -11.51 9.75 24.72
C PHE A 3 -10.87 8.56 23.97
N MET A 4 -11.61 7.49 23.72
CA MET A 4 -11.10 6.35 22.93
C MET A 4 -10.97 6.72 21.45
N ILE A 5 -11.98 7.40 20.89
CA ILE A 5 -11.98 7.89 19.50
C ILE A 5 -10.83 8.89 19.29
N GLN A 6 -10.55 9.74 20.27
CA GLN A 6 -9.46 10.71 20.20
C GLN A 6 -8.07 10.06 20.32
N LYS A 7 -7.93 8.93 21.04
CA LYS A 7 -6.68 8.18 21.15
C LYS A 7 -6.39 7.39 19.87
N GLU A 8 -7.41 6.77 19.27
CA GLU A 8 -7.31 6.04 18.00
C GLU A 8 -6.93 6.96 16.85
N ASN A 9 -7.54 8.15 16.75
CA ASN A 9 -7.16 9.16 15.76
C ASN A 9 -5.71 9.67 15.94
N ARG A 10 -5.21 9.80 17.18
CA ARG A 10 -3.81 10.20 17.41
C ARG A 10 -2.83 9.11 16.96
N ILE A 11 -3.14 7.84 17.20
CA ILE A 11 -2.30 6.71 16.78
C ILE A 11 -2.26 6.63 15.24
N GLY A 12 -3.41 6.80 14.58
CA GLY A 12 -3.48 6.83 13.11
C GLY A 12 -2.68 7.99 12.52
N LEU A 13 -2.78 9.18 13.11
CA LEU A 13 -2.00 10.34 12.68
C LEU A 13 -0.48 10.12 12.86
N ILE A 14 -0.08 9.51 13.98
CA ILE A 14 1.32 9.14 14.23
C ILE A 14 1.81 8.13 13.18
N GLN A 15 1.00 7.13 12.82
CA GLN A 15 1.34 6.16 11.76
C GLN A 15 1.51 6.84 10.40
N VAL A 16 0.65 7.80 10.04
CA VAL A 16 0.82 8.59 8.80
C VAL A 16 2.12 9.37 8.84
N ILE A 17 2.45 10.03 9.96
CA ILE A 17 3.70 10.80 10.10
C ILE A 17 4.92 9.87 9.96
N ILE A 18 4.93 8.73 10.64
CA ILE A 18 6.01 7.74 10.55
C ILE A 18 6.16 7.24 9.11
N GLY A 19 5.05 6.90 8.46
CA GLY A 19 5.05 6.45 7.07
C GLY A 19 5.57 7.53 6.10
N LEU A 20 5.20 8.80 6.32
CA LEU A 20 5.70 9.93 5.53
C LEU A 20 7.21 10.13 5.71
N VAL A 21 7.70 10.04 6.94
CA VAL A 21 9.15 10.14 7.24
C VAL A 21 9.91 9.01 6.57
N LEU A 22 9.42 7.77 6.63
CA LEU A 22 10.02 6.62 5.95
C LEU A 22 10.04 6.81 4.43
N LEU A 23 8.96 7.33 3.85
CA LEU A 23 8.86 7.61 2.42
C LEU A 23 9.86 8.68 1.98
N ILE A 24 9.95 9.79 2.72
CA ILE A 24 10.92 10.87 2.45
C ILE A 24 12.35 10.33 2.56
N LEU A 25 12.65 9.53 3.58
CA LEU A 25 13.97 8.92 3.74
C LEU A 25 14.31 8.01 2.55
N ALA A 26 13.36 7.18 2.10
CA ALA A 26 13.55 6.32 0.93
C ALA A 26 13.80 7.14 -0.35
N ILE A 27 13.10 8.26 -0.55
CA ILE A 27 13.32 9.17 -1.68
C ILE A 27 14.71 9.81 -1.61
N ILE A 28 15.12 10.30 -0.44
CA ILE A 28 16.45 10.92 -0.25
C ILE A 28 17.54 9.89 -0.53
N TRP A 29 17.40 8.66 -0.02
CA TRP A 29 18.33 7.57 -0.29
C TRP A 29 18.38 7.20 -1.77
N TYR A 30 17.24 7.15 -2.44
CA TYR A 30 17.16 6.89 -3.88
C TYR A 30 17.87 7.98 -4.70
N ILE A 31 17.67 9.25 -4.36
CA ILE A 31 18.33 10.39 -5.03
C ILE A 31 19.84 10.38 -4.74
N ALA A 32 20.26 10.08 -3.51
CA ALA A 32 21.66 9.98 -3.14
C ALA A 32 22.37 8.88 -3.93
N LEU A 33 21.73 7.72 -4.08
CA LEU A 33 22.23 6.59 -4.90
C LEU A 33 22.31 6.96 -6.39
N PHE A 34 21.42 7.84 -6.86
CA PHE A 34 21.43 8.32 -8.25
C PHE A 34 22.52 9.37 -8.53
N ILE A 35 22.80 10.26 -7.57
CA ILE A 35 23.73 11.38 -7.72
C ILE A 35 25.18 10.95 -7.47
N ASP A 36 25.42 10.04 -6.53
CA ASP A 36 26.77 9.69 -6.10
C ASP A 36 27.03 8.18 -6.18
N VAL A 37 27.94 7.84 -7.11
CA VAL A 37 28.74 6.62 -7.12
C VAL A 37 28.03 5.30 -7.46
N ARG A 38 28.56 4.62 -8.48
CA ARG A 38 28.37 3.19 -8.78
C ARG A 38 28.91 2.26 -7.67
N PHE A 39 28.90 2.66 -6.40
CA PHE A 39 29.44 1.89 -5.28
C PHE A 39 28.31 1.28 -4.45
N CYS A 40 28.45 -0.03 -4.23
CA CYS A 40 27.57 -0.91 -3.47
C CYS A 40 26.20 -1.25 -4.10
N ILE A 41 26.30 -2.04 -5.18
CA ILE A 41 25.69 -3.38 -5.33
C ILE A 41 24.23 -3.48 -4.85
N PHE A 42 23.29 -3.49 -5.80
CA PHE A 42 22.04 -4.30 -5.93
C PHE A 42 21.21 -4.66 -4.66
N SER A 43 21.84 -5.00 -3.54
CA SER A 43 21.26 -5.16 -2.21
C SER A 43 20.73 -3.86 -1.59
N CYS A 44 21.36 -2.71 -1.84
CA CYS A 44 20.84 -1.43 -1.34
C CYS A 44 19.54 -1.02 -2.03
N ASP A 45 19.40 -1.29 -3.33
CA ASP A 45 18.19 -0.98 -4.08
C ASP A 45 16.96 -1.74 -3.55
N ILE A 46 17.12 -3.03 -3.21
CA ILE A 46 16.05 -3.85 -2.63
C ILE A 46 15.63 -3.32 -1.26
N ILE A 47 16.59 -2.86 -0.44
CA ILE A 47 16.32 -2.31 0.90
C ILE A 47 15.56 -0.98 0.78
N ILE A 48 15.96 -0.10 -0.14
CA ILE A 48 15.29 1.18 -0.40
C ILE A 48 13.85 0.94 -0.89
N LEU A 49 13.67 -0.05 -1.76
CA LEU A 49 12.35 -0.47 -2.25
C LEU A 49 11.45 -0.97 -1.13
N PHE A 50 11.97 -1.86 -0.29
CA PHE A 50 11.21 -2.40 0.84
C PHE A 50 10.86 -1.31 1.85
N GLN A 51 11.74 -0.32 2.04
CA GLN A 51 11.49 0.81 2.92
C GLN A 51 10.40 1.76 2.38
N GLY A 52 10.37 1.98 1.06
CA GLY A 52 9.30 2.74 0.39
C GLY A 52 7.94 2.05 0.50
N ASP A 53 7.88 0.75 0.21
CA ASP A 53 6.64 -0.05 0.33
C ASP A 53 6.11 -0.06 1.77
N LEU A 54 6.99 -0.18 2.77
CA LEU A 54 6.62 -0.08 4.18
C LEU A 54 6.09 1.31 4.55
N GLY A 55 6.73 2.38 4.08
CA GLY A 55 6.26 3.75 4.29
C GLY A 55 4.85 3.96 3.74
N LEU A 56 4.59 3.43 2.55
CA LEU A 56 3.29 3.51 1.89
C LEU A 56 2.22 2.69 2.64
N LEU A 57 2.56 1.49 3.13
CA LEU A 57 1.71 0.68 4.00
C LEU A 57 1.34 1.41 5.31
N PHE A 58 2.31 2.05 5.97
CA PHE A 58 2.05 2.82 7.20
C PHE A 58 1.10 4.00 6.95
N ILE A 59 1.24 4.68 5.80
CA ILE A 59 0.32 5.76 5.41
C ILE A 59 -1.09 5.18 5.18
N ILE A 60 -1.23 4.06 4.48
CA ILE A 60 -2.53 3.43 4.22
C ILE A 60 -3.21 3.00 5.53
N VAL A 61 -2.48 2.34 6.43
CA VAL A 61 -3.01 1.91 7.74
C VAL A 61 -3.35 3.12 8.62
N GLY A 62 -2.53 4.17 8.59
CA GLY A 62 -2.78 5.41 9.30
C GLY A 62 -4.04 6.13 8.81
N ILE A 63 -4.24 6.24 7.48
CA ILE A 63 -5.47 6.79 6.91
C ILE A 63 -6.67 5.88 7.25
N HIS A 64 -6.50 4.57 7.14
CA HIS A 64 -7.56 3.61 7.47
C HIS A 64 -8.03 3.71 8.93
N SER A 65 -7.13 3.99 9.88
CA SER A 65 -7.47 4.20 11.30
C SER A 65 -8.12 5.56 11.57
N LEU A 66 -7.86 6.57 10.73
CA LEU A 66 -8.48 7.91 10.82
C LEU A 66 -9.93 7.96 10.31
N LEU A 67 -10.35 7.00 9.48
CA LEU A 67 -11.70 6.99 8.93
C LEU A 67 -12.73 6.49 9.97
N PRO A 68 -13.83 7.22 10.24
CA PRO A 68 -14.78 6.83 11.29
C PRO A 68 -15.78 5.75 10.85
N THR A 69 -15.97 5.53 9.53
CA THR A 69 -16.98 4.59 9.03
C THR A 69 -16.37 3.41 8.28
N PRO A 70 -16.73 2.15 8.63
CA PRO A 70 -16.13 0.97 8.00
C PRO A 70 -16.46 0.82 6.50
N LEU A 71 -17.46 1.56 6.01
CA LEU A 71 -17.80 1.54 4.58
C LEU A 71 -16.86 2.45 3.77
N MET A 72 -16.56 3.65 4.31
CA MET A 72 -15.55 4.52 3.70
C MET A 72 -14.15 3.90 3.82
N LYS A 73 -13.85 3.18 4.91
CA LYS A 73 -12.61 2.40 5.07
C LYS A 73 -12.42 1.38 3.95
N GLY A 74 -13.42 0.52 3.74
CA GLY A 74 -13.37 -0.50 2.70
C GLY A 74 -13.31 0.10 1.28
N LEU A 75 -14.04 1.18 1.03
CA LEU A 75 -14.02 1.88 -0.26
C LEU A 75 -12.65 2.51 -0.55
N LEU A 76 -12.04 3.16 0.46
CA LEU A 76 -10.72 3.77 0.35
C LEU A 76 -9.64 2.72 0.07
N LEU A 77 -9.68 1.58 0.77
CA LEU A 77 -8.80 0.44 0.49
C LEU A 77 -9.02 -0.09 -0.93
N LEU A 78 -10.26 -0.18 -1.40
CA LEU A 78 -10.57 -0.61 -2.77
C LEU A 78 -9.97 0.33 -3.82
N ILE A 79 -10.12 1.65 -3.64
CA ILE A 79 -9.56 2.65 -4.57
C ILE A 79 -8.03 2.55 -4.59
N ILE A 80 -7.39 2.53 -3.41
CA ILE A 80 -5.93 2.49 -3.30
C ILE A 80 -5.39 1.17 -3.85
N GLY A 81 -5.99 0.04 -3.48
CA GLY A 81 -5.61 -1.27 -3.96
C GLY A 81 -5.79 -1.41 -5.48
N SER A 82 -6.86 -0.87 -6.05
CA SER A 82 -7.08 -0.86 -7.50
C SER A 82 -6.00 -0.05 -8.22
N LEU A 83 -5.70 1.16 -7.75
CA LEU A 83 -4.64 1.99 -8.34
C LEU A 83 -3.28 1.31 -8.26
N LEU A 84 -2.93 0.72 -7.11
CA LEU A 84 -1.66 0.01 -6.93
C LEU A 84 -1.55 -1.19 -7.87
N THR A 85 -2.65 -1.94 -8.01
CA THR A 85 -2.71 -3.14 -8.86
C THR A 85 -2.67 -2.77 -10.34
N ASP A 86 -3.37 -1.70 -10.75
CA ASP A 86 -3.35 -1.20 -12.14
C ASP A 86 -1.95 -0.72 -12.53
N VAL A 87 -1.27 0.03 -11.66
CA VAL A 87 0.11 0.46 -11.91
C VAL A 87 1.03 -0.75 -12.03
N GLY A 88 0.93 -1.71 -11.10
CA GLY A 88 1.70 -2.95 -11.15
C GLY A 88 1.46 -3.78 -12.42
N LEU A 89 0.20 -3.97 -12.82
CA LEU A 89 -0.17 -4.67 -14.05
C LEU A 89 0.29 -3.93 -15.31
N TYR A 90 0.17 -2.60 -15.35
CA TYR A 90 0.63 -1.79 -16.46
C TYR A 90 2.14 -1.94 -16.68
N PHE A 91 2.93 -1.83 -15.62
CA PHE A 91 4.37 -2.06 -15.67
C PHE A 91 4.73 -3.50 -16.02
N THR A 92 3.98 -4.48 -15.50
CA THR A 92 4.16 -5.90 -15.86
C THR A 92 3.94 -6.11 -17.35
N ARG A 93 2.87 -5.53 -17.91
CA ARG A 93 2.58 -5.58 -19.36
C ARG A 93 3.67 -4.90 -20.17
N TYR A 94 4.16 -3.74 -19.73
CA TYR A 94 5.24 -3.02 -20.39
C TYR A 94 6.54 -3.85 -20.43
N LEU A 95 6.88 -4.52 -19.32
CA LEU A 95 8.05 -5.41 -19.22
C LEU A 95 7.92 -6.66 -20.09
N LEU A 96 6.72 -7.27 -20.13
CA LEU A 96 6.43 -8.45 -20.96
C LEU A 96 6.43 -8.14 -22.46
N LEU A 97 5.98 -6.96 -22.87
CA LEU A 97 5.96 -6.56 -24.28
C LEU A 97 7.35 -6.09 -24.76
N ASN A 98 8.19 -5.59 -23.86
CA ASN A 98 9.55 -5.17 -24.15
C ASN A 98 10.58 -6.11 -23.52
N ILE A 99 10.53 -7.40 -23.89
CA ILE A 99 11.49 -8.43 -23.43
C ILE A 99 12.95 -8.01 -23.65
N ARG A 100 13.23 -7.24 -24.71
CA ARG A 100 14.56 -6.69 -24.95
C ARG A 100 15.01 -5.75 -23.81
N ASN A 101 14.12 -4.90 -23.26
CA ASN A 101 14.42 -4.10 -22.07
C ASN A 101 14.54 -4.95 -20.81
N LEU A 102 13.77 -6.03 -20.70
CA LEU A 102 13.89 -6.99 -19.59
C LEU A 102 15.28 -7.66 -19.58
N ILE A 103 15.79 -8.01 -20.75
CA ILE A 103 17.10 -8.66 -20.93
C ILE A 103 18.26 -7.65 -20.79
N LEU A 104 18.13 -6.44 -21.34
CA LEU A 104 19.15 -5.38 -21.26
C LEU A 104 19.22 -4.71 -19.88
N SER A 105 18.10 -4.64 -19.15
CA SER A 105 18.06 -4.02 -17.81
C SER A 105 18.57 -4.96 -16.70
N GLY A 106 19.15 -6.12 -17.06
CA GLY A 106 20.02 -6.88 -16.17
C GLY A 106 19.42 -7.21 -14.82
N LYS A 107 18.39 -8.05 -14.79
CA LYS A 107 17.82 -8.71 -13.60
C LYS A 107 17.20 -7.79 -12.53
N SER A 108 16.10 -8.30 -11.99
CA SER A 108 15.69 -8.17 -10.59
C SER A 108 14.89 -6.93 -10.20
N ILE A 109 15.45 -5.72 -10.07
CA ILE A 109 14.83 -4.68 -9.20
C ILE A 109 13.46 -4.20 -9.69
N PHE A 110 13.34 -3.84 -10.97
CA PHE A 110 12.05 -3.39 -11.53
C PHE A 110 10.99 -4.49 -11.52
N VAL A 111 11.39 -5.74 -11.75
CA VAL A 111 10.48 -6.89 -11.71
C VAL A 111 10.02 -7.16 -10.28
N TYR A 112 10.93 -7.13 -9.30
CA TYR A 112 10.60 -7.29 -7.88
C TYR A 112 9.69 -6.18 -7.38
N TRP A 113 9.93 -4.92 -7.77
CA TRP A 113 9.06 -3.79 -7.45
C TRP A 113 7.64 -4.02 -8.00
N THR A 114 7.56 -4.37 -9.28
CA THR A 114 6.26 -4.55 -9.92
C THR A 114 5.48 -5.70 -9.27
N ILE A 115 6.16 -6.79 -8.91
CA ILE A 115 5.57 -7.93 -8.20
C ILE A 115 5.16 -7.56 -6.76
N SER A 116 6.01 -6.88 -5.99
CA SER A 116 5.68 -6.50 -4.60
C SER A 116 4.47 -5.57 -4.56
N MET A 117 4.43 -4.55 -5.41
CA MET A 117 3.30 -3.63 -5.49
C MET A 117 2.02 -4.32 -5.92
N THR A 118 2.08 -5.24 -6.87
CA THR A 118 0.90 -6.00 -7.31
C THR A 118 0.36 -6.88 -6.17
N ILE A 119 1.24 -7.58 -5.44
CA ILE A 119 0.85 -8.41 -4.29
C ILE A 119 0.23 -7.55 -3.18
N VAL A 120 0.87 -6.44 -2.82
CA VAL A 120 0.36 -5.51 -1.80
C VAL A 120 -1.00 -4.93 -2.23
N GLY A 121 -1.14 -4.54 -3.49
CA GLY A 121 -2.41 -4.04 -4.05
C GLY A 121 -3.54 -5.07 -3.96
N ILE A 122 -3.27 -6.33 -4.30
CA ILE A 122 -4.24 -7.42 -4.19
C ILE A 122 -4.63 -7.69 -2.74
N LEU A 123 -3.66 -7.71 -1.81
CA LEU A 123 -3.95 -7.92 -0.39
C LEU A 123 -4.85 -6.80 0.17
N ILE A 124 -4.58 -5.55 -0.21
CA ILE A 124 -5.40 -4.39 0.16
C ILE A 124 -6.81 -4.52 -0.40
N LEU A 125 -6.97 -4.95 -1.66
CA LEU A 125 -8.26 -5.19 -2.30
C LEU A 125 -9.07 -6.26 -1.54
N ILE A 126 -8.44 -7.40 -1.25
CA ILE A 126 -9.08 -8.50 -0.51
C ILE A 126 -9.55 -8.00 0.86
N TYR A 127 -8.70 -7.26 1.58
CA TYR A 127 -9.04 -6.72 2.89
C TYR A 127 -10.23 -5.74 2.80
N GLY A 128 -10.23 -4.83 1.81
CA GLY A 128 -11.34 -3.91 1.56
C GLY A 128 -12.67 -4.63 1.26
N ILE A 129 -12.64 -5.69 0.46
CA ILE A 129 -13.82 -6.51 0.13
C ILE A 129 -14.36 -7.21 1.39
N ILE A 130 -13.48 -7.81 2.20
CA ILE A 130 -13.87 -8.50 3.45
C ILE A 130 -14.55 -7.52 4.40
N GLU A 131 -14.03 -6.30 4.52
CA GLU A 131 -14.58 -5.30 5.43
C GLU A 131 -15.96 -4.80 4.99
N ILE A 132 -16.16 -4.58 3.68
CA ILE A 132 -17.49 -4.26 3.12
C ILE A 132 -18.46 -5.43 3.35
N ARG A 133 -18.05 -6.67 3.08
CA ARG A 133 -18.88 -7.86 3.28
C ARG A 133 -19.32 -8.02 4.73
N ARG A 134 -18.39 -7.88 5.68
CA ARG A 134 -18.67 -8.00 7.12
C ARG A 134 -19.74 -7.00 7.56
N LYS A 135 -19.67 -5.76 7.05
CA LYS A 135 -20.64 -4.71 7.37
C LYS A 135 -22.00 -4.93 6.69
N ALA A 136 -22.01 -5.41 5.44
CA ALA A 136 -23.23 -5.74 4.72
C ALA A 136 -24.00 -6.88 5.43
N PHE A 137 -23.28 -7.93 5.84
CA PHE A 137 -23.87 -9.07 6.56
C PHE A 137 -24.43 -8.65 7.94
N ALA A 138 -23.71 -7.79 8.67
CA ALA A 138 -24.19 -7.25 9.94
C ALA A 138 -25.47 -6.41 9.80
N ARG A 139 -25.65 -5.68 8.68
CA ARG A 139 -26.91 -4.98 8.41
C ARG A 139 -28.06 -5.95 8.16
N ILE A 140 -27.84 -6.98 7.34
CA ILE A 140 -28.87 -7.98 6.99
C ILE A 140 -29.38 -8.69 8.25
N ASN A 141 -28.47 -9.16 9.12
CA ASN A 141 -28.84 -9.83 10.37
C ASN A 141 -29.56 -8.90 11.36
N LYS A 142 -29.27 -7.59 11.33
CA LYS A 142 -29.95 -6.61 12.18
C LYS A 142 -31.37 -6.33 11.69
N THR A 143 -31.60 -6.34 10.38
CA THR A 143 -32.95 -6.20 9.80
C THR A 143 -33.80 -7.45 9.97
N SER A 144 -33.22 -8.65 9.96
CA SER A 144 -33.98 -9.88 10.23
C SER A 144 -34.40 -9.97 11.70
N ALA A 145 -33.52 -9.62 12.64
CA ALA A 145 -33.82 -9.64 14.08
C ALA A 145 -34.79 -8.53 14.55
N LEU A 146 -35.15 -7.57 13.69
CA LEU A 146 -36.12 -6.52 14.00
C LEU A 146 -37.53 -6.85 13.48
N ASN A 147 -37.66 -7.89 12.66
CA ASN A 147 -38.91 -8.33 12.05
C ASN A 147 -39.49 -9.59 12.73
N ASP A 148 -38.82 -10.11 13.76
CA ASP A 148 -39.28 -11.18 14.66
C ASP A 148 -39.76 -10.56 15.99
#